data_AF-A0A8T3XJM7-F1
#
_entry.id   AF-A0A8T3XJM7-F1
#
_cell.length_a   1.000
_cell.length_b   1.000
_cell.length_c   1.000
_cell.angle_alpha   90.00
_cell.angle_beta   90.00
_cell.angle_gamma   90.00
#
_symmetry.space_group_name_H-M   'P 1'
#
loop_
_entity.id
_entity.type
_entity.pdbx_description
1 polymer ?
#
loop_
_entity_poly.entity_id
_entity_poly.type
_entity_poly.pdbx_seq_one_letter_code
_entity_poly.pdbx_strand_id
1 'polypeptide(L)'
;MQEVMVPCKKCGNKVPASSLKLDIDEKMVICPECVKSKKIHKEIQEEVFHKKEENNAHEESVKKVAHKCTSCGYKFRINPETKVPRNCPYCNARVLSF
;
A
#
# COMPACT_ATOMS: atom_id res chain seq x y z
N MET A 1 32.36 23.21 9.97
CA MET A 1 32.37 22.28 8.83
C MET A 1 31.04 22.40 8.11
N GLN A 2 31.01 22.62 6.79
CA GLN A 2 29.76 22.63 6.01
C GLN A 2 29.45 21.19 5.60
N GLU A 3 28.25 20.69 5.92
CA GLU A 3 27.83 19.36 5.52
C GLU A 3 27.43 19.33 4.04
N VAL A 4 28.08 18.46 3.27
CA VAL A 4 27.77 18.27 1.85
C VAL A 4 26.54 17.37 1.72
N MET A 5 25.45 17.92 1.17
CA MET A 5 24.24 17.16 0.88
C MET A 5 24.30 16.52 -0.51
N VAL A 6 23.89 15.27 -0.59
CA VAL A 6 23.91 14.45 -1.81
C VAL A 6 22.59 13.69 -1.97
N PRO A 7 22.09 13.52 -3.20
CA PRO A 7 20.86 12.78 -3.46
C PRO A 7 21.07 11.26 -3.35
N CYS A 8 20.13 10.58 -2.69
CA CYS A 8 20.04 9.13 -2.66
C CYS A 8 19.78 8.56 -4.07
N LYS A 9 20.54 7.55 -4.49
CA LYS A 9 20.35 6.91 -5.80
C LYS A 9 19.02 6.16 -5.95
N LYS A 10 18.41 5.74 -4.83
CA LYS A 10 17.17 4.96 -4.84
C LYS A 10 15.92 5.83 -4.82
N CYS A 11 15.86 6.81 -3.92
CA CYS A 11 14.66 7.62 -3.71
C CYS A 11 14.83 9.10 -4.07
N GLY A 12 16.03 9.55 -4.45
CA GLY A 12 16.31 10.95 -4.78
C GLY A 12 16.39 11.91 -3.57
N ASN A 13 16.10 11.45 -2.35
CA ASN A 13 16.12 12.31 -1.17
C ASN A 13 17.54 12.82 -0.88
N LYS A 14 17.68 14.12 -0.59
CA LYS A 14 18.96 14.75 -0.29
C LYS A 14 19.30 14.52 1.18
N VAL A 15 20.43 13.87 1.44
CA VAL A 15 20.92 13.59 2.78
C VAL A 15 22.40 13.96 2.88
N PRO A 16 22.94 14.18 4.09
CA PRO A 16 24.37 14.40 4.27
C PRO A 16 25.17 13.21 3.71
N ALA A 17 26.29 13.48 3.04
CA ALA A 17 27.15 12.44 2.47
C ALA A 17 27.58 11.40 3.52
N SER A 18 27.78 11.83 4.77
CA SER A 18 28.13 10.98 5.91
C SER A 18 27.01 10.04 6.38
N SER A 19 25.75 10.30 6.01
CA SER A 19 24.59 9.49 6.42
C SER A 19 24.24 8.39 5.43
N LEU A 20 24.81 8.42 4.22
CA LEU A 20 24.59 7.41 3.19
C LEU A 20 25.25 6.07 3.59
N LYS A 21 24.61 4.96 3.23
CA LYS A 21 25.08 3.60 3.50
C LYS A 21 25.12 2.79 2.22
N LEU A 22 26.15 1.94 2.07
CA LEU A 22 26.24 1.00 0.95
C LEU A 22 25.31 -0.18 1.21
N ASP A 23 24.39 -0.43 0.28
CA ASP A 23 23.50 -1.59 0.30
C ASP A 23 24.08 -2.69 -0.60
N ILE A 24 24.28 -3.88 -0.02
CA ILE A 24 24.95 -5.00 -0.69
C ILE A 24 24.02 -5.66 -1.71
N ASP A 25 22.71 -5.71 -1.42
CA ASP A 25 21.71 -6.33 -2.29
C ASP A 25 21.53 -5.54 -3.60
N GLU A 26 21.44 -4.22 -3.51
CA GLU A 26 21.31 -3.33 -4.67
C GLU A 26 22.66 -2.81 -5.20
N LYS A 27 23.77 -3.16 -4.54
CA LYS A 27 25.14 -2.74 -4.89
C LYS A 27 25.29 -1.23 -5.08
N MET A 28 24.55 -0.44 -4.32
CA MET A 28 24.54 1.01 -4.43
C MET A 28 24.46 1.72 -3.10
N VAL A 29 24.94 2.96 -3.08
CA VAL A 29 24.90 3.83 -1.92
C VAL A 29 23.51 4.48 -1.82
N ILE A 30 22.82 4.21 -0.72
CA ILE A 30 21.44 4.64 -0.47
C ILE A 30 21.32 5.34 0.89
N CYS A 31 20.23 6.08 1.07
CA CYS A 31 19.95 6.79 2.32
C CYS A 31 19.49 5.84 3.42
N PRO A 32 19.60 6.24 4.71
CA PRO A 32 19.24 5.38 5.83
C PRO A 32 17.75 5.00 5.82
N GLU A 33 16.89 5.84 5.26
CA GLU A 33 15.47 5.54 5.10
C GLU A 33 15.24 4.37 4.13
N CYS A 34 15.92 4.36 2.99
CA CYS A 34 15.86 3.24 2.06
C CYS A 34 16.38 1.93 2.67
N VAL A 35 17.41 1.99 3.53
CA VAL A 35 17.90 0.82 4.28
C VAL A 35 16.85 0.32 5.28
N LYS A 36 16.22 1.22 6.04
CA LYS A 36 15.17 0.87 7.00
C LYS A 36 13.95 0.26 6.32
N SER A 37 13.47 0.85 5.22
CA SER A 37 12.33 0.33 4.48
C SER A 37 12.56 -1.10 3.99
N LYS A 38 13.80 -1.45 3.60
CA LYS A 38 14.14 -2.84 3.26
C LYS A 38 14.05 -3.81 4.43
N LYS A 39 14.56 -3.43 5.60
CA LYS A 39 14.49 -4.28 6.79
C LYS A 39 13.05 -4.61 7.16
N ILE A 40 12.17 -3.61 7.10
CA ILE A 40 10.73 -3.79 7.37
C ILE A 40 10.10 -4.80 6.41
N HIS A 41 10.39 -4.70 5.10
CA HIS A 41 9.88 -5.66 4.13
C HIS A 41 10.40 -7.09 4.34
N LYS A 42 11.63 -7.25 4.86
CA LYS A 42 12.22 -8.56 5.13
C LYS A 42 11.63 -9.21 6.39
N GLU A 43 11.40 -8.41 7.43
CA GLU A 43 10.81 -8.87 8.71
C GLU A 43 9.34 -9.31 8.53
N ILE A 44 8.55 -8.61 7.71
CA ILE A 44 7.17 -9.00 7.38
C ILE A 44 7.13 -10.33 6.61
N GLN A 45 8.14 -10.65 5.80
CA GLN A 45 8.17 -11.93 5.08
C GLN A 45 8.41 -13.12 6.01
N GLU A 46 9.17 -12.93 7.10
CA GLU A 46 9.43 -13.99 8.08
C GLU A 46 8.22 -14.23 9.00
N GLU A 47 7.46 -13.18 9.37
CA GLU A 47 6.22 -13.35 10.16
C GLU A 47 5.05 -13.97 9.37
N VAL A 48 5.00 -13.78 8.05
CA VAL A 48 3.92 -14.32 7.19
C VAL A 48 4.11 -15.82 6.90
N PHE A 49 5.31 -16.36 7.07
CA PHE A 49 5.58 -17.79 6.83
C PHE A 49 5.36 -18.70 8.05
N HIS A 50 5.09 -18.15 9.24
CA HIS A 50 4.83 -18.93 10.47
C HIS A 50 3.41 -18.77 11.05
N LYS A 51 2.50 -18.09 10.34
CA LYS A 51 1.08 -17.96 10.71
C LYS A 51 0.14 -18.55 9.66
N LYS A 52 0.47 -19.73 9.13
CA LYS A 52 -0.40 -20.44 8.18
C LYS A 52 -1.28 -21.50 8.82
N GLU A 53 -1.13 -21.79 10.10
CA GLU A 53 -1.93 -22.80 10.77
C GLU A 53 -2.48 -22.23 12.08
N GLU A 54 -3.80 -22.41 12.25
CA GLU A 54 -4.56 -22.19 13.49
C GLU A 54 -4.95 -20.74 13.85
N ASN A 55 -5.96 -20.22 13.16
CA ASN A 55 -7.22 -19.87 13.81
C ASN A 55 -8.33 -19.72 12.75
N ASN A 56 -9.09 -20.81 12.57
CA ASN A 56 -10.34 -20.83 11.86
C ASN A 56 -11.47 -20.74 12.89
N ALA A 57 -12.09 -19.57 13.00
CA ALA A 57 -13.51 -19.43 13.33
C ALA A 57 -13.91 -17.96 13.24
N HIS A 58 -14.95 -17.71 12.43
CA HIS A 58 -15.76 -16.48 12.33
C HIS A 58 -15.19 -15.36 11.42
N GLU A 59 -15.88 -14.82 10.43
CA GLU A 59 -17.09 -15.18 9.68
C GLU A 59 -17.06 -14.24 8.46
N GLU A 60 -17.49 -14.78 7.33
CA GLU A 60 -17.86 -14.08 6.11
C GLU A 60 -16.78 -13.44 5.22
N SER A 61 -16.40 -14.24 4.23
CA SER A 61 -15.81 -13.82 2.97
C SER A 61 -16.77 -12.92 2.17
N VAL A 62 -16.94 -11.65 2.56
CA VAL A 62 -17.67 -10.70 1.72
C VAL A 62 -16.76 -10.28 0.57
N LYS A 63 -16.91 -11.00 -0.53
CA LYS A 63 -16.37 -10.70 -1.86
C LYS A 63 -16.50 -9.19 -2.11
N LYS A 64 -15.37 -8.49 -2.13
CA LYS A 64 -15.28 -7.04 -2.39
C LYS A 64 -15.68 -6.76 -3.85
N VAL A 65 -16.98 -6.71 -4.13
CA VAL A 65 -17.51 -6.35 -5.45
C VAL A 65 -17.34 -4.83 -5.62
N ALA A 66 -16.37 -4.44 -6.43
CA ALA A 66 -16.13 -3.05 -6.81
C ALA A 66 -17.17 -2.61 -7.84
N HIS A 67 -18.20 -1.88 -7.42
CA HIS A 67 -19.22 -1.36 -8.34
C HIS A 67 -18.70 -0.14 -9.09
N LYS A 68 -19.01 -0.06 -10.39
CA LYS A 68 -18.72 1.12 -11.23
C LYS A 68 -20.02 1.82 -11.60
N CYS A 69 -20.10 3.13 -11.41
CA CYS A 69 -21.24 3.92 -11.87
C CYS A 69 -21.29 3.90 -13.41
N THR A 70 -22.44 3.59 -13.99
CA THR A 70 -22.65 3.64 -15.45
C THR A 70 -22.77 5.07 -15.98
N SER A 71 -23.23 6.01 -15.14
CA SER A 71 -23.44 7.41 -15.56
C SER A 71 -22.18 8.27 -15.53
N CYS A 72 -21.28 8.09 -14.55
CA CYS A 72 -20.06 8.89 -14.44
C CYS A 72 -18.77 8.08 -14.44
N GLY A 73 -18.85 6.74 -14.44
CA GLY A 73 -17.66 5.88 -14.41
C GLY A 73 -16.96 5.78 -13.06
N TYR A 74 -17.43 6.50 -12.03
CA TYR A 74 -16.83 6.47 -10.68
C TYR A 74 -16.97 5.08 -10.05
N LYS A 75 -15.88 4.59 -9.44
CA LYS A 75 -15.83 3.27 -8.80
C LYS A 75 -16.00 3.43 -7.29
N PHE A 76 -16.95 2.71 -6.72
CA PHE A 76 -17.24 2.75 -5.28
C PHE A 76 -17.64 1.36 -4.79
N ARG A 77 -17.58 1.20 -3.47
CA ARG A 77 -17.94 -0.05 -2.80
C ARG A 77 -19.41 0.02 -2.44
N ILE A 78 -20.14 -1.06 -2.68
CA ILE A 78 -21.52 -1.21 -2.24
C ILE A 78 -21.56 -2.39 -1.31
N ASN A 79 -22.16 -2.20 -0.14
CA ASN A 79 -22.46 -3.29 0.76
C ASN A 79 -23.63 -4.08 0.17
N PRO A 80 -23.47 -5.37 -0.18
CA PRO A 80 -24.52 -6.15 -0.84
C PRO A 80 -25.75 -6.35 0.05
N GLU A 81 -25.56 -6.40 1.37
CA GLU A 81 -26.64 -6.56 2.36
C GLU A 81 -27.51 -5.32 2.48
N THR A 82 -26.88 -4.14 2.56
CA THR A 82 -27.60 -2.87 2.76
C THR A 82 -27.91 -2.14 1.45
N LYS A 83 -27.32 -2.58 0.33
CA LYS A 83 -27.40 -1.92 -0.99
C LYS A 83 -27.09 -0.42 -0.92
N VAL A 84 -26.15 -0.06 -0.05
CA VAL A 84 -25.67 1.30 0.16
C VAL A 84 -24.28 1.43 -0.47
N PRO A 85 -24.00 2.51 -1.23
CA PRO A 85 -24.91 3.63 -1.52
C PRO A 85 -25.87 3.36 -2.70
N ARG A 86 -27.15 3.75 -2.53
CA ARG A 86 -28.20 3.65 -3.58
C ARG A 86 -27.96 4.59 -4.77
N ASN A 87 -27.22 5.66 -4.50
CA ASN A 87 -26.87 6.71 -5.45
C ASN A 87 -25.36 6.83 -5.51
N CYS A 88 -24.83 7.13 -6.70
CA CYS A 88 -23.41 7.35 -6.87
C CYS A 88 -22.97 8.55 -6.02
N PRO A 89 -21.93 8.44 -5.17
CA PRO A 89 -21.47 9.53 -4.33
C PRO A 89 -20.90 10.72 -5.13
N TYR A 90 -20.61 10.51 -6.42
CA TYR A 90 -20.02 11.54 -7.26
C TYR A 90 -21.05 12.31 -8.10
N CYS A 91 -22.03 11.60 -8.68
CA CYS A 91 -23.00 12.21 -9.59
C CYS A 91 -24.45 12.04 -9.15
N ASN A 92 -24.69 11.45 -7.98
CA ASN A 92 -26.00 11.09 -7.44
C ASN A 92 -26.89 10.22 -8.36
N ALA A 93 -26.35 9.69 -9.46
CA ALA A 93 -27.07 8.78 -10.34
C ALA A 93 -27.41 7.46 -9.63
N ARG A 94 -28.57 6.88 -9.93
CA ARG A 94 -28.98 5.59 -9.35
C ARG A 94 -28.01 4.49 -9.74
N VAL A 95 -27.64 3.72 -8.74
CA VAL A 95 -26.71 2.61 -8.91
C VAL A 95 -27.53 1.38 -9.29
N LEU A 96 -27.59 1.08 -10.59
CA LEU A 96 -28.27 -0.09 -11.12
C LEU A 96 -27.32 -1.29 -11.03
N SER A 97 -27.47 -2.09 -9.97
CA SER A 97 -26.87 -3.43 -9.89
C SER A 97 -27.70 -4.38 -10.79
N PHE A 98 -27.06 -4.99 -11.79
CA PHE A 98 -27.63 -6.12 -12.56
C PHE A 98 -27.30 -7.44 -11.87
#